data_AF-A0A916WGW8-F1
#
_entry.id   AF-A0A916WGW8-F1
#
_cell.length_a   1.000
_cell.length_b   1.000
_cell.length_c   1.000
_cell.angle_alpha   90.00
_cell.angle_beta   90.00
_cell.angle_gamma   90.00
#
_symmetry.space_group_name_H-M   'P 1'
#
loop_
_entity.id
_entity.type
_entity.pdbx_description
1 polymer ?
#
loop_
_entity_poly.entity_id
_entity_poly.type
_entity_poly.pdbx_seq_one_letter_code
_entity_poly.pdbx_strand_id
1 'polypeptide(L)'
;MKTSYTASLKMPDGRIWQEVNCDIDLDLEWENGEPFIVANDVLVDVSKSGEPSQYVSLFSDTATPLMKLIGAEICDLADADDDLLTEALEHEGGYITPSPAYVSYASGEAM
;
A
#
# COMPACT_ATOMS: atom_id res chain seq x y z
N MET A 1 0.42 -1.56 9.04
CA MET A 1 0.05 -0.12 9.10
C MET A 1 -1.23 0.05 8.32
N LYS A 2 -2.20 0.82 8.85
CA LYS A 2 -3.47 1.06 8.15
C LYS A 2 -3.55 2.51 7.68
N THR A 3 -3.79 2.73 6.39
CA THR A 3 -3.93 4.09 5.83
C THR A 3 -5.06 4.17 4.81
N SER A 4 -5.57 5.39 4.60
CA SER A 4 -6.62 5.67 3.63
C SER A 4 -6.03 5.75 2.22
N TYR A 5 -6.66 5.11 1.26
CA TYR A 5 -6.19 5.02 -0.11
C TYR A 5 -7.32 5.22 -1.12
N THR A 6 -7.02 5.90 -2.23
CA THR A 6 -7.95 6.09 -3.35
C THR A 6 -7.39 5.39 -4.59
N ALA A 7 -7.91 4.20 -4.88
CA ALA A 7 -7.50 3.44 -6.05
C ALA A 7 -8.29 3.87 -7.29
N SER A 8 -7.57 4.17 -8.37
CA SER A 8 -8.14 4.47 -9.69
C SER A 8 -8.07 3.25 -10.61
N LEU A 9 -9.13 2.45 -10.65
CA LEU A 9 -9.20 1.26 -11.50
C LEU A 9 -9.39 1.69 -12.96
N LYS A 10 -8.51 1.21 -13.83
CA LYS A 10 -8.50 1.59 -15.26
C LYS A 10 -8.99 0.45 -16.15
N MET A 11 -9.68 0.82 -17.22
CA MET A 11 -9.97 -0.08 -18.33
C MET A 11 -8.69 -0.32 -19.15
N PRO A 12 -8.63 -1.40 -19.97
CA PRO A 12 -7.48 -1.68 -20.84
C PRO A 12 -7.14 -0.54 -21.83
N ASP A 13 -8.09 0.35 -22.12
CA ASP A 13 -7.90 1.53 -22.97
C ASP A 13 -7.37 2.76 -22.21
N GLY A 14 -7.06 2.61 -20.91
CA GLY A 14 -6.49 3.64 -20.05
C GLY A 14 -7.50 4.58 -19.39
N ARG A 15 -8.80 4.48 -19.71
CA ARG A 15 -9.84 5.29 -19.05
C ARG A 15 -10.11 4.77 -17.65
N ILE A 16 -10.38 5.68 -16.70
CA ILE A 16 -10.82 5.31 -15.35
C ILE A 16 -12.20 4.67 -15.45
N TRP A 17 -12.31 3.44 -14.96
CA TRP A 17 -13.57 2.73 -14.80
C TRP A 17 -14.27 3.15 -13.52
N GLN A 18 -13.53 3.11 -12.41
CA GLN A 18 -14.05 3.39 -11.08
C GLN A 18 -12.94 3.86 -10.14
N GLU A 19 -13.26 4.86 -9.31
CA GLU A 19 -12.45 5.23 -8.15
C GLU A 19 -13.03 4.57 -6.90
N VAL A 20 -12.17 3.92 -6.12
CA VAL A 20 -12.52 3.24 -4.88
C VAL A 20 -11.78 3.91 -3.74
N ASN A 21 -12.53 4.45 -2.77
CA ASN A 21 -11.96 4.92 -1.51
C ASN A 21 -12.03 3.78 -0.50
N CYS A 22 -10.88 3.38 0.01
CA CYS A 22 -10.71 2.25 0.90
C CYS A 22 -9.64 2.54 1.95
N ASP A 23 -9.66 1.76 3.03
CA ASP A 23 -8.52 1.63 3.91
C ASP A 23 -7.72 0.41 3.46
N ILE A 24 -6.40 0.52 3.41
CA ILE A 24 -5.51 -0.59 3.10
C ILE A 24 -4.67 -0.93 4.33
N ASP A 25 -4.49 -2.22 4.56
CA ASP A 25 -3.56 -2.73 5.56
C ASP A 25 -2.26 -3.12 4.88
N LEU A 26 -1.18 -2.43 5.25
CA LEU A 26 0.12 -2.48 4.61
C LEU A 26 1.16 -2.99 5.60
N ASP A 27 2.04 -3.89 5.18
CA ASP A 27 3.28 -4.16 5.90
C ASP A 27 4.48 -3.56 5.15
N LEU A 28 5.47 -3.10 5.90
CA LEU A 28 6.74 -2.64 5.36
C LEU A 28 7.75 -3.77 5.46
N GLU A 29 8.22 -4.26 4.32
CA GLU A 29 9.19 -5.34 4.21
C GLU A 29 10.49 -4.88 3.54
N TRP A 30 11.52 -5.74 3.61
CA TRP A 30 12.86 -5.46 3.11
C TRP A 30 13.39 -6.62 2.28
N GLU A 31 13.72 -6.36 1.02
CA GLU A 31 14.36 -7.32 0.14
C GLU A 31 15.65 -6.71 -0.41
N ASN A 32 16.78 -7.41 -0.26
CA ASN A 32 18.09 -6.95 -0.73
C ASN A 32 18.53 -5.54 -0.23
N GLY A 33 17.94 -5.07 0.89
CA GLY A 33 18.24 -3.75 1.46
C GLY A 33 17.41 -2.61 0.87
N GLU A 34 16.41 -2.92 0.03
CA GLU A 34 15.43 -1.97 -0.48
C GLU A 34 14.08 -2.19 0.22
N PRO A 35 13.39 -1.12 0.65
CA PRO A 35 12.08 -1.25 1.26
C PRO A 35 11.03 -1.45 0.19
N PHE A 36 10.02 -2.24 0.51
CA PHE A 36 8.80 -2.32 -0.27
C PHE A 36 7.62 -2.48 0.67
N ILE A 37 6.45 -2.05 0.21
CA ILE A 37 5.20 -2.28 0.92
C ILE A 37 4.52 -3.53 0.38
N VAL A 38 3.78 -4.20 1.26
CA VAL A 38 2.92 -5.34 0.95
C VAL A 38 1.51 -5.02 1.43
N ALA A 39 0.58 -4.89 0.50
CA ALA A 39 -0.83 -4.70 0.79
C ALA A 39 -1.50 -6.03 1.12
N ASN A 40 -1.80 -6.23 2.40
CA ASN A 40 -2.37 -7.46 2.93
C ASN A 40 -3.89 -7.54 2.81
N ASP A 41 -4.57 -6.42 2.98
CA ASP A 41 -6.04 -6.36 2.93
C ASP A 41 -6.53 -5.01 2.43
N VAL A 42 -7.72 -5.03 1.83
CA VAL A 42 -8.43 -3.84 1.32
C VAL A 42 -9.81 -3.80 1.95
N LEU A 43 -10.07 -2.73 2.68
CA LEU A 43 -11.27 -2.53 3.48
C LEU A 43 -12.08 -1.38 2.92
N VAL A 44 -13.28 -1.66 2.45
CA VAL A 44 -14.17 -0.65 1.87
C VAL A 44 -15.25 -0.27 2.88
N ASP A 45 -15.44 1.02 3.09
CA ASP A 45 -16.55 1.54 3.89
C ASP A 45 -17.88 1.39 3.13
N VAL A 46 -18.80 0.58 3.66
CA VAL A 46 -20.15 0.39 3.11
C VAL A 46 -21.24 1.15 3.86
N SER A 47 -20.87 2.02 4.80
CA SER A 47 -21.77 2.76 5.71
C SER A 47 -22.74 3.71 5.02
N LYS A 48 -22.46 4.12 3.77
CA LYS A 48 -23.40 4.89 2.93
C LYS A 48 -24.74 4.17 2.71
N SER A 49 -24.85 2.89 3.10
CA SER A 49 -26.08 2.08 3.09
C SER A 49 -26.96 2.26 4.34
N GLY A 50 -26.72 3.24 5.21
CA GLY A 50 -27.61 3.58 6.33
C GLY A 50 -27.32 2.85 7.65
N GLU A 51 -26.13 2.27 7.80
CA GLU A 51 -25.68 1.57 8.99
C GLU A 51 -24.42 2.25 9.59
N PRO A 52 -24.10 2.05 10.88
CA PRO A 52 -22.83 2.51 11.45
C PRO A 52 -21.64 2.02 10.62
N SER A 53 -20.53 2.77 10.62
CA SER A 53 -19.29 2.47 9.86
C SER A 53 -18.95 0.98 9.87
N GLN A 54 -19.29 0.30 8.77
CA GLN A 54 -18.98 -1.11 8.56
C GLN A 54 -17.97 -1.16 7.42
N TYR A 55 -16.75 -1.54 7.75
CA TYR A 55 -15.72 -1.83 6.78
C TYR A 55 -15.79 -3.30 6.41
N VAL A 56 -15.81 -3.59 5.11
CA VAL A 56 -15.81 -4.96 4.59
C VAL A 56 -14.49 -5.23 3.90
N SER A 57 -13.80 -6.30 4.31
CA SER A 57 -12.62 -6.80 3.60
C SER A 57 -13.04 -7.41 2.27
N LEU A 58 -12.36 -6.97 1.21
CA LEU A 58 -12.51 -7.53 -0.14
C LEU A 58 -11.98 -8.96 -0.25
N PHE A 59 -11.25 -9.44 0.76
CA PHE A 59 -10.74 -10.81 0.84
C PHE A 59 -11.48 -11.69 1.85
N SER A 60 -12.53 -11.18 2.50
CA SER A 60 -13.36 -11.97 3.42
C SER A 60 -13.99 -13.20 2.75
N ASP A 61 -14.39 -14.18 3.57
CA ASP A 61 -15.08 -15.40 3.09
C ASP A 61 -16.39 -15.10 2.35
N THR A 62 -17.02 -13.98 2.69
CA THR A 62 -18.26 -13.48 2.08
C THR A 62 -18.03 -12.66 0.82
N ALA A 63 -16.77 -12.31 0.50
CA ALA A 63 -16.46 -11.50 -0.67
C ALA A 63 -16.74 -12.28 -1.96
N THR A 64 -17.47 -11.65 -2.88
CA THR A 64 -17.72 -12.23 -4.20
C THR A 64 -16.42 -12.35 -5.00
N PRO A 65 -16.35 -13.22 -6.03
CA PRO A 65 -15.15 -13.31 -6.87
C PRO A 65 -14.75 -11.97 -7.50
N LEU A 66 -15.72 -11.14 -7.89
CA LEU A 66 -15.45 -9.81 -8.43
C LEU A 66 -14.85 -8.87 -7.36
N MET A 67 -15.33 -8.93 -6.12
CA MET A 67 -14.75 -8.17 -5.01
C MET A 67 -13.30 -8.57 -4.75
N LYS A 68 -12.98 -9.87 -4.78
CA LYS A 68 -11.62 -10.37 -4.60
C LYS A 68 -10.69 -9.92 -5.73
N LEU A 69 -11.17 -9.91 -6.98
CA LEU A 69 -10.43 -9.39 -8.13
C LEU A 69 -10.15 -7.89 -8.00
N ILE A 70 -11.16 -7.12 -7.58
CA ILE A 70 -10.98 -5.70 -7.31
C ILE A 70 -9.98 -5.49 -6.18
N GLY A 71 -10.07 -6.26 -5.10
CA GLY A 71 -9.11 -6.21 -4.00
C GLY A 71 -7.68 -6.48 -4.45
N ALA A 72 -7.46 -7.52 -5.25
CA ALA A 72 -6.14 -7.86 -5.79
C ALA A 72 -5.57 -6.73 -6.65
N GLU A 73 -6.37 -6.16 -7.55
CA GLU A 73 -5.94 -5.03 -8.38
C GLU A 73 -5.58 -3.80 -7.52
N ILE A 74 -6.32 -3.54 -6.44
CA ILE A 74 -6.02 -2.45 -5.51
C ILE A 74 -4.71 -2.71 -4.76
N CYS A 75 -4.46 -3.96 -4.33
CA CYS A 75 -3.17 -4.34 -3.74
C CYS A 75 -2.02 -4.10 -4.72
N ASP A 76 -2.14 -4.55 -5.97
CA ASP A 76 -1.11 -4.37 -6.99
C ASP A 76 -0.82 -2.87 -7.26
N LEU A 77 -1.87 -2.03 -7.24
CA LEU A 77 -1.72 -0.58 -7.37
C LEU A 77 -1.05 0.04 -6.15
N ALA A 78 -1.43 -0.39 -4.94
CA ALA A 78 -0.86 0.11 -3.69
C ALA A 78 0.62 -0.28 -3.56
N ASP A 79 0.97 -1.54 -3.85
CA ASP A 79 2.35 -2.05 -3.78
C ASP A 79 3.30 -1.30 -4.73
N ALA A 80 2.78 -0.79 -5.84
CA ALA A 80 3.51 -0.01 -6.83
C ALA A 80 3.49 1.52 -6.57
N ASP A 81 2.90 1.97 -5.47
CA ASP A 81 2.75 3.39 -5.15
C ASP A 81 3.93 3.91 -4.30
N ASP A 82 4.87 4.60 -4.94
CA ASP A 82 6.07 5.16 -4.30
C ASP A 82 5.75 6.21 -3.21
N ASP A 83 4.65 6.96 -3.38
CA ASP A 83 4.24 7.97 -2.40
C ASP A 83 3.72 7.27 -1.13
N LEU A 84 2.98 6.17 -1.32
CA LEU A 84 2.49 5.33 -0.23
C LEU A 84 3.63 4.62 0.52
N LEU A 85 4.65 4.14 -0.22
CA LEU A 85 5.87 3.60 0.37
C LEU A 85 6.59 4.65 1.22
N THR A 86 6.69 5.87 0.72
CA THR A 86 7.30 7.00 1.44
C THR A 86 6.53 7.30 2.74
N GLU A 87 5.20 7.35 2.68
CA GLU A 87 4.35 7.54 3.86
C GLU A 87 4.56 6.42 4.89
N ALA A 88 4.63 5.16 4.45
CA ALA A 88 4.87 4.02 5.33
C ALA A 88 6.23 4.10 6.04
N LEU A 89 7.28 4.52 5.33
CA LEU A 89 8.62 4.73 5.88
C LEU A 89 8.67 5.87 6.91
N GLU A 90 7.92 6.95 6.67
CA GLU A 90 7.79 8.07 7.61
C GLU A 90 7.04 7.65 8.88
N HIS A 91 5.97 6.85 8.74
CA HIS A 91 5.14 6.39 9.85
C HIS A 91 5.87 5.43 10.80
N GLU A 92 6.71 4.51 10.28
CA GLU A 92 7.56 3.62 11.10
C GLU A 92 8.70 4.38 11.84
N GLY A 93 8.87 5.68 11.58
CA GLY A 93 9.61 6.59 12.46
C GLY A 93 11.14 6.56 12.35
N GLY A 94 11.72 6.11 11.23
CA GLY A 94 13.16 5.81 11.20
C GLY A 94 14.00 6.14 9.97
N TYR A 95 13.44 6.50 8.82
CA TYR A 95 14.29 6.76 7.64
C TYR A 95 14.81 8.20 7.60
N ILE A 96 15.89 8.44 8.36
CA ILE A 96 16.89 9.41 7.92
C ILE A 96 17.46 8.81 6.63
N THR A 97 17.09 9.36 5.48
CA THR A 97 17.82 9.10 4.23
C THR A 97 19.32 9.13 4.56
N PRO A 98 20.11 8.07 4.30
CA PRO A 98 21.54 8.18 4.47
C PRO A 98 21.99 9.26 3.51
N SER A 99 22.24 10.45 4.04
CA SER A 99 22.87 11.52 3.28
C SER A 99 24.13 10.90 2.65
N PRO A 100 24.46 11.20 1.38
CA PRO A 100 25.61 10.62 0.68
C PRO A 100 26.94 10.66 1.46
N ALA A 101 27.02 11.46 2.52
CA ALA A 101 28.12 11.49 3.47
C ALA A 101 28.36 10.19 4.27
N TYR A 102 27.43 9.24 4.35
CA TYR A 102 27.63 7.99 5.11
C TYR A 102 28.34 6.86 4.34
N VAL A 103 28.52 6.98 3.04
CA VAL A 103 29.19 5.95 2.22
C VAL A 103 30.73 6.06 2.29
N SER A 104 31.30 7.11 2.89
CA SER A 104 32.77 7.30 2.93
C SER A 104 33.49 6.66 4.12
N TYR A 105 32.81 5.97 5.04
CA TYR A 105 33.46 5.36 6.22
C TYR A 105 33.49 3.83 6.24
N ALA A 106 32.85 3.16 5.27
CA ALA A 106 32.89 1.70 5.16
C ALA A 106 34.03 1.16 4.27
N SER A 107 34.78 2.04 3.60
CA SER A 107 36.07 1.67 2.97
C SER A 107 37.21 1.92 3.95
N GLY A 108 37.22 1.14 5.05
CA GLY A 108 38.45 0.92 5.78
C GLY A 108 39.39 0.09 4.91
N GLU A 109 40.26 0.75 4.14
CA GLU A 109 41.53 0.11 3.78
C GLU A 109 42.42 0.17 5.01
N ALA A 110 42.56 -1.00 5.61
CA ALA A 110 43.63 -1.34 6.51
C ALA A 110 44.98 -1.13 5.81
N MET A 111 45.81 -0.24 6.36
CA MET A 111 47.23 -0.45 6.70
C MET A 111 47.86 0.85 7.20
#